data_AF-A0A495X7C7-F1
#
_entry.id   AF-A0A495X7C7-F1
#
_cell.length_a   1.000
_cell.length_b   1.000
_cell.length_c   1.000
_cell.angle_alpha   90.00
_cell.angle_beta   90.00
_cell.angle_gamma   90.00
#
_symmetry.space_group_name_H-M   'P 1'
#
loop_
_entity.id
_entity.type
_entity.pdbx_description
1 polymer ?
#
loop_
_entity_poly.entity_id
_entity_poly.type
_entity_poly.pdbx_seq_one_letter_code
_entity_poly.pdbx_strand_id
1 'polypeptide(L)'
;MSTGDDRTDELASYAAPQDTGAPDSVETDPAALNSAEDLDEDRLRADPLEAAMDPPERWSGADKYGTTPYEQAHPRPLDDRLAEEEPDTARDPAAAEDVAEAVGRGQSADEAGGSAGSAAREPGPAD
;
A
#
# COMPACT_ATOMS: atom_id res chain seq x y z
N MET A 1 -42.69 -10.43 -52.57
CA MET A 1 -41.70 -9.65 -51.81
C MET A 1 -42.37 -9.08 -50.58
N SER A 2 -41.93 -9.53 -49.40
CA SER A 2 -42.14 -9.01 -48.02
C SER A 2 -41.69 -10.16 -47.11
N THR A 3 -40.44 -10.24 -46.66
CA THR A 3 -39.81 -9.48 -45.55
C THR A 3 -40.75 -9.47 -44.34
N GLY A 4 -40.52 -10.11 -43.21
CA GLY A 4 -39.35 -10.72 -42.59
C GLY A 4 -39.70 -10.69 -41.10
N ASP A 5 -40.06 -11.85 -40.53
CA ASP A 5 -40.37 -11.98 -39.10
C ASP A 5 -39.10 -12.45 -38.39
N ASP A 6 -38.13 -11.55 -38.35
CA ASP A 6 -36.77 -11.73 -37.80
C ASP A 6 -36.62 -10.81 -36.56
N ARG A 7 -37.71 -10.61 -35.79
CA ARG A 7 -37.75 -9.65 -34.67
C ARG A 7 -37.72 -10.30 -33.29
N THR A 8 -37.76 -11.63 -33.22
CA THR A 8 -37.72 -12.40 -31.97
C THR A 8 -36.32 -12.89 -31.62
N ASP A 9 -35.40 -12.98 -32.59
CA ASP A 9 -34.01 -13.41 -32.38
C ASP A 9 -33.12 -12.24 -31.88
N GLU A 10 -33.39 -11.02 -32.31
CA GLU A 10 -32.57 -9.84 -31.97
C GLU A 10 -32.64 -9.46 -30.48
N LEU A 11 -33.73 -9.77 -29.77
CA LEU A 11 -33.87 -9.51 -28.34
C LEU A 11 -33.10 -10.52 -27.47
N ALA A 12 -32.79 -11.71 -27.98
CA ALA A 12 -31.96 -12.68 -27.28
C ALA A 12 -30.47 -12.28 -27.29
N SER A 13 -30.06 -11.48 -28.29
CA SER A 13 -28.69 -10.94 -28.42
C SER A 13 -28.35 -9.85 -27.40
N TYR A 14 -29.37 -9.16 -26.86
CA TYR A 14 -29.22 -8.11 -25.84
C TYR A 14 -29.37 -8.61 -24.40
N ALA A 15 -29.28 -9.92 -24.14
CA ALA A 15 -29.02 -10.39 -22.78
C ALA A 15 -27.63 -9.86 -22.38
N ALA A 16 -27.62 -8.81 -21.56
CA ALA A 16 -26.36 -8.29 -21.03
C ALA A 16 -25.62 -9.45 -20.34
N PRO A 17 -24.29 -9.53 -20.39
CA PRO A 17 -23.54 -10.63 -19.75
C PRO A 17 -23.74 -10.71 -18.21
N GLN A 18 -24.52 -9.79 -17.66
CA GLN A 18 -24.91 -9.67 -16.25
C GLN A 18 -26.32 -10.24 -15.97
N ASP A 19 -27.09 -10.61 -17.00
CA ASP A 19 -28.41 -11.22 -16.82
C ASP A 19 -28.23 -12.69 -16.44
N THR A 20 -28.14 -12.93 -15.14
CA THR A 20 -28.01 -14.27 -14.55
C THR A 20 -29.32 -15.05 -14.56
N GLY A 21 -30.39 -14.50 -15.16
CA GLY A 21 -31.70 -15.12 -15.24
C GLY A 21 -32.58 -14.78 -14.03
N ALA A 22 -33.65 -15.57 -13.84
CA ALA A 22 -34.54 -15.41 -12.70
C ALA A 22 -33.81 -15.77 -11.40
N PRO A 23 -34.02 -15.03 -10.30
CA PRO A 23 -33.35 -15.28 -9.05
C PRO A 23 -33.67 -16.68 -8.53
N ASP A 24 -32.66 -17.35 -7.98
CA ASP A 24 -32.84 -18.68 -7.42
C ASP A 24 -33.56 -18.63 -6.04
N SER A 25 -33.79 -19.80 -5.44
CA SER A 25 -34.49 -19.88 -4.16
C SER A 25 -33.74 -19.22 -3.00
N VAL A 26 -32.41 -19.14 -3.07
CA VAL A 26 -31.56 -18.53 -2.04
C VAL A 26 -31.63 -17.02 -2.13
N GLU A 27 -31.66 -16.49 -3.35
CA GLU A 27 -31.75 -15.05 -3.64
C GLU A 27 -33.11 -14.43 -3.28
N THR A 28 -34.13 -15.25 -2.97
CA THR A 28 -35.46 -14.79 -2.55
C THR A 28 -35.79 -15.15 -1.10
N ASP A 29 -35.01 -16.02 -0.46
CA ASP A 29 -35.25 -16.44 0.93
C ASP A 29 -34.79 -15.35 1.92
N PRO A 30 -35.71 -14.78 2.72
CA PRO A 30 -35.35 -13.74 3.69
C PRO A 30 -34.32 -14.22 4.74
N ALA A 31 -34.29 -15.50 5.11
CA ALA A 31 -33.32 -16.01 6.06
C ALA A 31 -31.91 -16.08 5.46
N ALA A 32 -31.81 -16.49 4.18
CA ALA A 32 -30.56 -16.52 3.44
C ALA A 32 -30.02 -15.10 3.18
N LEU A 33 -30.88 -14.18 2.76
CA LEU A 33 -30.51 -12.77 2.56
C LEU A 33 -30.02 -12.12 3.85
N ASN A 34 -30.69 -12.39 4.99
CA ASN A 34 -30.25 -11.87 6.27
C ASN A 34 -28.89 -12.42 6.70
N SER A 35 -28.63 -13.70 6.45
CA SER A 35 -27.35 -14.36 6.76
C SER A 35 -26.21 -13.88 5.85
N ALA A 36 -26.50 -13.52 4.60
CA ALA A 36 -25.53 -12.97 3.67
C ALA A 36 -25.06 -11.58 4.10
N GLU A 37 -26.00 -10.72 4.49
CA GLU A 37 -25.71 -9.37 4.99
C GLU A 37 -24.86 -9.39 6.27
N ASP A 38 -25.00 -10.44 7.09
CA ASP A 38 -24.17 -10.67 8.28
C ASP A 38 -22.68 -10.88 7.99
N LEU A 39 -22.34 -11.23 6.74
CA LEU A 39 -20.96 -11.44 6.26
C LEU A 39 -20.39 -10.25 5.49
N ASP A 40 -21.14 -9.15 5.37
CA ASP A 40 -20.64 -7.95 4.72
C ASP A 40 -19.56 -7.25 5.56
N GLU A 41 -18.68 -6.53 4.88
CA GLU A 41 -17.49 -5.89 5.45
C GLU A 41 -17.84 -4.89 6.56
N ASP A 42 -18.96 -4.17 6.42
CA ASP A 42 -19.44 -3.18 7.39
C ASP A 42 -19.89 -3.82 8.71
N ARG A 43 -20.51 -5.00 8.64
CA ARG A 43 -20.91 -5.80 9.81
C ARG A 43 -19.75 -6.57 10.42
N LEU A 44 -18.90 -7.18 9.59
CA LEU A 44 -17.69 -7.86 10.06
C LEU A 44 -16.66 -6.87 10.62
N ARG A 45 -16.83 -5.57 10.33
CA ARG A 45 -15.89 -4.49 10.67
C ARG A 45 -14.48 -4.80 10.19
N ALA A 46 -14.38 -5.53 9.08
CA ALA A 46 -13.12 -5.88 8.45
C ALA A 46 -12.88 -4.84 7.36
N ASP A 47 -11.92 -3.93 7.57
CA ASP A 47 -11.45 -3.06 6.50
C ASP A 47 -10.40 -3.83 5.69
N PRO A 48 -10.60 -4.07 4.38
CA PRO A 48 -9.61 -4.71 3.52
C PRO A 48 -8.24 -4.00 3.54
N LEU A 49 -8.22 -2.70 3.85
CA LEU A 49 -7.00 -1.90 3.98
C LEU A 49 -6.30 -2.11 5.32
N GLU A 50 -6.98 -2.52 6.38
CA GLU A 50 -6.39 -2.71 7.71
C GLU A 50 -5.27 -3.76 7.70
N ALA A 51 -5.45 -4.86 6.97
CA ALA A 51 -4.41 -5.88 6.81
C ALA A 51 -3.19 -5.38 6.02
N ALA A 52 -3.35 -4.31 5.23
CA ALA A 52 -2.27 -3.67 4.48
C ALA A 52 -1.63 -2.49 5.21
N MET A 53 -2.22 -2.03 6.31
CA MET A 53 -1.72 -0.90 7.11
C MET A 53 -0.51 -1.26 7.96
N ASP A 54 -0.39 -2.52 8.36
CA ASP A 54 0.77 -3.03 9.10
C ASP A 54 1.76 -3.67 8.12
N PRO A 55 2.73 -2.90 7.58
CA PRO A 55 3.82 -3.50 6.84
C PRO A 55 4.57 -4.45 7.79
N PRO A 56 5.17 -5.53 7.26
CA PRO A 56 5.97 -6.43 8.09
C PRO A 56 7.02 -5.63 8.87
N GLU A 57 7.16 -5.95 10.16
CA GLU A 57 8.10 -5.26 11.09
C GLU A 57 9.55 -5.24 10.57
N ARG A 58 9.87 -6.12 9.63
CA ARG A 58 11.15 -6.21 8.96
C ARG A 58 11.00 -5.96 7.48
N TRP A 59 11.82 -5.05 6.97
CA TRP A 59 12.04 -4.91 5.54
C TRP A 59 12.63 -6.21 4.99
N SER A 60 12.17 -6.65 3.82
CA SER A 60 12.82 -7.70 3.06
C SER A 60 13.52 -7.09 1.86
N GLY A 61 14.82 -7.33 1.71
CA GLY A 61 15.56 -6.94 0.51
C GLY A 61 14.96 -7.61 -0.73
N ALA A 62 14.74 -6.84 -1.79
CA ALA A 62 14.22 -7.33 -3.06
C ALA A 62 15.37 -7.69 -4.01
N ASP A 63 15.88 -8.92 -3.93
CA ASP A 63 16.87 -9.41 -4.88
C ASP A 63 16.17 -10.17 -6.03
N LYS A 64 16.10 -9.56 -7.22
CA LYS A 64 15.46 -10.15 -8.43
C LYS A 64 15.97 -11.56 -8.79
N TYR A 65 17.22 -11.87 -8.47
CA TYR A 65 17.87 -13.17 -8.69
C TYR A 65 18.53 -13.74 -7.41
N GLY A 66 18.36 -13.10 -6.26
CA GLY A 66 19.06 -13.42 -5.01
C GLY A 66 20.55 -13.01 -4.99
N THR A 67 21.10 -12.85 -3.79
CA THR A 67 22.55 -12.85 -3.52
C THR A 67 22.95 -14.22 -2.99
N THR A 68 24.01 -14.85 -3.52
CA THR A 68 24.43 -16.17 -3.03
C THR A 68 24.93 -16.11 -1.58
N PRO A 69 24.86 -17.21 -0.80
CA PRO A 69 25.41 -17.21 0.56
C PRO A 69 26.90 -16.83 0.63
N TYR A 70 27.65 -17.18 -0.42
CA TYR A 70 29.06 -16.82 -0.54
C TYR A 70 29.23 -15.30 -0.67
N GLU A 71 28.49 -14.65 -1.57
CA GLU A 71 28.53 -13.20 -1.75
C GLU A 71 28.04 -12.44 -0.51
N GLN A 72 27.03 -12.96 0.19
CA GLN A 72 26.58 -12.38 1.47
C GLN A 72 27.66 -12.42 2.55
N ALA A 73 28.41 -13.53 2.64
CA ALA A 73 29.49 -13.68 3.61
C ALA A 73 30.78 -12.94 3.20
N HIS A 74 30.94 -12.64 1.91
CA HIS A 74 32.11 -11.99 1.33
C HIS A 74 31.70 -10.70 0.61
N PRO A 75 31.22 -9.69 1.35
CA PRO A 75 30.89 -8.40 0.76
C PRO A 75 32.15 -7.78 0.14
N ARG A 76 31.96 -7.05 -0.96
CA ARG A 76 33.05 -6.26 -1.56
C ARG A 76 33.57 -5.23 -0.55
N PRO A 77 34.87 -4.89 -0.58
CA PRO A 77 35.42 -3.80 0.20
C PRO A 77 34.61 -2.50 0.06
N LEU A 78 34.50 -1.74 1.14
CA LEU A 78 33.74 -0.48 1.13
C LEU A 78 34.34 0.52 0.12
N ASP A 79 35.65 0.59 0.03
CA ASP A 79 36.36 1.50 -0.87
C ASP A 79 36.02 1.25 -2.34
N ASP A 80 35.93 -0.03 -2.75
CA ASP A 80 35.57 -0.40 -4.12
C ASP A 80 34.14 0.05 -4.45
N ARG A 81 33.22 -0.03 -3.48
CA ARG A 81 31.84 0.44 -3.65
C ARG A 81 31.76 1.96 -3.73
N LEU A 82 32.49 2.67 -2.87
CA LEU A 82 32.54 4.14 -2.89
C LEU A 82 33.17 4.69 -4.17
N ALA A 83 34.12 3.97 -4.77
CA ALA A 83 34.74 4.36 -6.02
C ALA A 83 33.79 4.27 -7.24
N GLU A 84 32.73 3.46 -7.16
CA GLU A 84 31.70 3.36 -8.19
C GLU A 84 30.65 4.47 -8.08
N GLU A 85 30.47 5.06 -6.90
CA GLU A 85 29.51 6.14 -6.66
C GLU A 85 30.01 7.46 -7.25
N GLU A 86 29.11 8.18 -7.92
CA GLU A 86 29.36 9.56 -8.34
C GLU A 86 28.91 10.50 -7.21
N PRO A 87 29.79 11.38 -6.70
CA PRO A 87 29.40 12.34 -5.67
C PRO A 87 28.44 13.37 -6.25
N ASP A 88 27.23 13.46 -5.68
CA ASP A 88 26.26 14.48 -6.04
C ASP A 88 26.72 15.86 -5.55
N THR A 89 27.61 16.49 -6.32
CA THR A 89 28.23 17.79 -6.02
C THR A 89 27.47 18.96 -6.66
N ALA A 90 26.49 18.67 -7.52
CA ALA A 90 25.65 19.70 -8.08
C ALA A 90 24.73 20.21 -6.98
N ARG A 91 24.85 21.50 -6.64
CA ARG A 91 23.87 22.14 -5.78
C ARG A 91 22.54 22.19 -6.53
N ASP A 92 21.62 21.29 -6.21
CA ASP A 92 20.25 21.35 -6.70
C ASP A 92 19.65 22.71 -6.26
N PRO A 93 19.26 23.59 -7.21
CA PRO A 93 18.63 24.85 -6.87
C PRO A 93 17.34 24.65 -6.08
N ALA A 94 16.59 23.55 -6.28
CA ALA A 94 15.39 23.26 -5.52
C ALA A 94 15.73 22.97 -4.05
N ALA A 95 16.75 22.15 -3.80
CA ALA A 95 17.24 21.91 -2.44
C ALA A 95 17.74 23.19 -1.74
N ALA A 96 18.28 24.16 -2.50
CA ALA A 96 18.69 25.45 -1.94
C ALA A 96 17.50 26.31 -1.47
N GLU A 97 16.37 26.25 -2.17
CA GLU A 97 15.13 26.93 -1.76
C GLU A 97 14.52 26.26 -0.53
N ASP A 98 14.50 24.93 -0.47
CA ASP A 98 14.02 24.16 0.69
C ASP A 98 14.83 24.49 1.96
N VAL A 99 16.15 24.58 1.83
CA VAL A 99 17.03 24.96 2.94
C VAL A 99 16.75 26.41 3.39
N ALA A 100 16.55 27.35 2.45
CA ALA A 100 16.27 28.74 2.78
C ALA A 100 14.90 28.89 3.47
N GLU A 101 13.91 28.13 3.04
CA GLU A 101 12.58 28.08 3.65
C GLU A 101 12.64 27.50 5.08
N ALA A 102 13.33 26.37 5.26
CA ALA A 102 13.54 25.75 6.57
C ALA A 102 14.25 26.72 7.53
N VAL A 103 15.29 27.41 7.07
CA VAL A 103 15.96 28.47 7.85
C VAL A 103 14.97 29.60 8.21
N GLY A 104 14.13 30.03 7.28
CA GLY A 104 13.09 31.04 7.53
C GLY A 104 12.06 30.61 8.58
N ARG A 105 11.89 29.30 8.79
CA ARG A 105 11.03 28.70 9.83
C ARG A 105 11.78 28.35 11.13
N GLY A 106 13.08 28.61 11.22
CA GLY A 106 13.90 28.21 12.37
C GLY A 106 14.16 26.70 12.44
N GLN A 107 14.20 26.02 11.30
CA GLN A 107 14.42 24.57 11.18
C GLN A 107 15.80 24.26 10.59
N SER A 108 16.80 25.10 10.86
CA SER A 108 18.14 24.89 10.32
C SER A 108 18.86 23.74 11.05
N ALA A 109 19.65 22.96 10.31
CA ALA A 109 20.30 21.75 10.83
C ALA A 109 21.32 22.01 11.95
N ASP A 110 21.80 23.26 12.08
CA ASP A 110 22.67 23.72 13.15
C ASP A 110 21.92 24.04 14.46
N GLU A 111 20.59 24.16 14.41
CA GLU A 111 19.73 24.31 15.58
C GLU A 111 19.10 22.96 15.93
N ALA A 112 19.58 22.33 17.01
CA ALA A 112 19.02 21.07 17.48
C ALA A 112 17.54 21.26 17.83
N GLY A 113 16.64 20.69 17.03
CA GLY A 113 15.20 20.58 17.31
C GLY A 113 14.96 19.69 18.53
N GLY A 114 15.22 20.24 19.72
CA GLY A 114 15.14 19.54 21.00
C GLY A 114 13.78 18.91 21.20
N SER A 115 13.79 17.59 21.41
CA SER A 115 12.62 16.77 21.68
C SER A 115 11.91 17.21 22.97
N ALA A 116 10.67 17.68 22.85
CA ALA A 116 9.72 17.71 23.96
C ALA A 116 9.24 16.27 24.22
N GLY A 117 10.06 15.45 24.88
CA GLY A 117 9.75 14.04 25.16
C GLY A 117 10.26 13.49 26.49
N SER A 118 10.84 14.32 27.37
CA SER A 118 11.48 13.84 28.61
C SER A 118 10.52 13.67 29.80
N ALA A 119 9.24 14.01 29.68
CA ALA A 119 8.32 14.07 30.81
C ALA A 119 7.31 12.90 30.84
N ALA A 120 7.79 11.65 30.83
CA ALA A 120 7.08 10.48 31.40
C ALA A 120 7.88 9.19 31.19
N ARG A 121 9.00 9.00 31.90
CA ARG A 121 9.51 7.65 32.14
C ARG A 121 9.77 7.51 33.63
N GLU A 122 8.77 7.02 34.33
CA GLU A 122 8.87 6.66 35.74
C GLU A 122 9.87 5.50 35.84
N PRO A 123 10.98 5.62 36.60
CA PRO A 123 11.88 4.49 36.78
C PRO A 123 11.15 3.43 37.64
N GLY A 124 10.88 2.27 37.05
CA GLY A 124 10.37 1.11 37.77
C GLY A 124 11.32 0.69 38.90
N PRO A 125 10.81 0.09 39.99
CA PRO A 125 11.61 -0.22 41.17
C PRO A 125 12.74 -1.19 40.84
N ALA A 126 13.92 -0.93 41.40
CA ALA A 126 15.06 -1.82 41.35
C ALA A 126 14.78 -3.09 42.16
N ASP A 127 15.12 -4.25 41.60
CA ASP A 127 15.22 -5.54 42.31
C ASP A 127 16.65 -5.71 42.85
#